data_AF-A0A8S9GKR6-F1
#
_entry.id   AF-A0A8S9GKR6-F1
#
_cell.length_a   1.000
_cell.length_b   1.000
_cell.length_c   1.000
_cell.angle_alpha   90.00
_cell.angle_beta   90.00
_cell.angle_gamma   90.00
#
_symmetry.space_group_name_H-M   'P 1'
#
loop_
_entity.id
_entity.type
_entity.pdbx_description
1 polymer ?
#
loop_
_entity_poly.entity_id
_entity_poly.type
_entity_poly.pdbx_seq_one_letter_code
_entity_poly.pdbx_strand_id
1 'polypeptide(L)'
;GSSATSAPASSHLLHCSFLSSSLSLSSTFSGLSIAFDLSSGTGGLTGQKRRGLVVRAGKAALCQTKRSRSRKSLARTHGFRLRMRTTSGRATIKRRRAKGRWNLCPKSNPSSGKRA
;
A
#
# COMPACT_ATOMS: atom_id res chain seq x y z
N GLY A 1 -26.52 -43.41 -4.14
CA GLY A 1 -25.73 -43.41 -2.89
C GLY A 1 -24.29 -43.13 -3.22
N SER A 2 -23.65 -42.29 -2.41
CA SER A 2 -22.23 -41.89 -2.38
C SER A 2 -21.25 -43.07 -2.62
N SER A 3 -20.01 -42.90 -3.10
CA SER A 3 -18.94 -42.11 -2.48
C SER A 3 -17.69 -42.03 -3.38
N ALA A 4 -16.87 -40.99 -3.16
CA ALA A 4 -15.56 -40.76 -3.77
C ALA A 4 -14.39 -41.37 -2.96
N THR A 5 -13.28 -41.70 -3.65
CA THR A 5 -11.88 -41.86 -3.19
C THR A 5 -10.98 -41.75 -4.46
N SER A 6 -9.74 -41.26 -4.54
CA SER A 6 -8.75 -40.60 -3.67
C SER A 6 -7.60 -40.02 -4.52
N ALA A 7 -7.13 -38.83 -4.18
CA ALA A 7 -5.79 -38.21 -4.31
C ALA A 7 -4.97 -38.13 -5.65
N PRO A 8 -4.15 -37.06 -5.83
CA PRO A 8 -3.44 -36.73 -7.08
C PRO A 8 -1.92 -37.02 -7.02
N ALA A 9 -1.30 -37.29 -8.18
CA ALA A 9 0.16 -37.28 -8.33
C ALA A 9 0.58 -36.92 -9.77
N SER A 10 1.13 -35.72 -9.95
CA SER A 10 2.27 -35.48 -10.85
C SER A 10 2.85 -34.09 -10.66
N SER A 11 4.17 -34.07 -10.53
CA SER A 11 5.06 -33.00 -10.11
C SER A 11 5.88 -32.47 -11.28
N HIS A 12 6.13 -31.17 -11.36
CA HIS A 12 7.30 -30.65 -12.10
C HIS A 12 7.99 -29.54 -11.31
N LEU A 13 9.07 -29.96 -10.65
CA LEU A 13 10.11 -29.16 -10.05
C LEU A 13 10.90 -28.47 -11.18
N LEU A 14 11.06 -27.15 -11.13
CA LEU A 14 12.05 -26.46 -11.94
C LEU A 14 13.13 -25.88 -11.02
N HIS A 15 14.30 -26.52 -11.08
CA HIS A 15 15.57 -26.08 -10.56
C HIS A 15 16.06 -24.84 -11.35
N CYS A 16 16.67 -23.88 -10.67
CA CYS A 16 17.49 -22.85 -11.31
C CYS A 16 18.91 -22.90 -10.72
N SER A 17 19.89 -23.12 -11.60
CA SER A 17 21.32 -23.13 -11.31
C SER A 17 21.83 -21.69 -11.28
N PHE A 18 22.46 -21.26 -10.18
CA PHE A 18 23.19 -20.00 -10.11
C PHE A 18 24.54 -20.16 -10.84
N LEU A 19 24.59 -19.81 -12.12
CA LEU A 19 25.85 -19.57 -12.82
C LEU A 19 26.31 -18.14 -12.52
N SER A 20 27.35 -18.07 -11.69
CA SER A 20 28.11 -16.86 -11.39
C SER A 20 28.73 -16.29 -12.67
N SER A 21 28.43 -15.04 -13.00
CA SER A 21 29.20 -14.24 -13.95
C SER A 21 29.42 -12.85 -13.38
N SER A 22 30.66 -12.60 -12.98
CA SER A 22 31.20 -11.34 -12.47
C SER A 22 31.06 -10.22 -13.50
N LEU A 23 30.35 -9.13 -13.16
CA LEU A 23 30.39 -7.90 -13.94
C LEU A 23 31.10 -6.82 -13.14
N SER A 24 32.34 -6.59 -13.54
CA SER A 24 33.24 -5.54 -13.10
C SER A 24 32.61 -4.15 -13.20
N LEU A 25 32.72 -3.39 -12.10
CA LEU A 25 32.49 -1.96 -12.03
C LEU A 25 33.54 -1.22 -12.88
N SER A 26 33.15 -0.63 -14.01
CA SER A 26 33.96 0.37 -14.70
C SER A 26 33.12 1.61 -15.00
N SER A 27 33.48 2.69 -14.30
CA SER A 27 32.86 4.00 -14.33
C SER A 27 33.35 4.80 -15.55
N THR A 28 32.43 5.38 -16.31
CA THR A 28 32.68 6.63 -17.05
C THR A 28 31.37 7.41 -17.16
N PHE A 29 31.06 8.19 -16.14
CA PHE A 29 30.00 9.21 -16.21
C PHE A 29 30.59 10.49 -16.81
N SER A 30 30.56 10.61 -18.14
CA SER A 30 30.84 11.88 -18.80
C SER A 30 29.51 12.61 -19.02
N GLY A 31 29.29 13.71 -18.26
CA GLY A 31 28.49 14.81 -18.79
C GLY A 31 27.34 15.38 -17.94
N LEU A 32 27.30 15.21 -16.61
CA LEU A 32 26.37 16.00 -15.79
C LEU A 32 27.10 16.70 -14.63
N SER A 33 27.77 17.80 -14.96
CA SER A 33 28.30 18.74 -13.98
C SER A 33 27.15 19.53 -13.35
N ILE A 34 26.70 19.09 -12.16
CA ILE A 34 25.90 19.93 -11.27
C ILE A 34 26.81 20.96 -10.63
N ALA A 35 26.95 22.14 -11.25
CA ALA A 35 27.59 23.27 -10.61
C ALA A 35 26.72 23.73 -9.42
N PHE A 36 27.09 23.32 -8.21
CA PHE A 36 26.57 23.96 -7.00
C PHE A 36 27.52 25.09 -6.64
N ASP A 37 27.16 26.30 -7.03
CA ASP A 37 27.85 27.48 -6.56
C ASP A 37 27.44 27.74 -5.10
N LEU A 38 28.34 27.50 -4.15
CA LEU A 38 28.17 27.93 -2.77
C LEU A 38 28.83 29.29 -2.57
N SER A 39 28.32 30.30 -3.29
CA SER A 39 28.63 31.69 -3.01
C SER A 39 27.99 32.10 -1.68
N SER A 40 28.78 32.00 -0.60
CA SER A 40 28.47 32.63 0.68
C SER A 40 28.62 34.15 0.51
N GLY A 41 27.54 34.78 0.04
CA GLY A 41 27.51 36.20 -0.26
C GLY A 41 26.20 36.82 0.20
N THR A 42 26.28 37.54 1.31
CA THR A 42 25.26 38.47 1.82
C THR A 42 24.89 39.48 0.74
N GLY A 43 23.68 39.39 0.18
CA GLY A 43 23.19 40.38 -0.78
C GLY A 43 21.77 40.08 -1.25
N GLY A 44 20.83 40.93 -0.86
CA GLY A 44 19.40 40.70 -1.04
C GLY A 44 18.95 40.57 -2.49
N LEU A 45 18.15 39.53 -2.76
CA LEU A 45 17.20 39.48 -3.87
C LEU A 45 15.85 39.07 -3.31
N THR A 46 15.06 40.10 -3.05
CA THR A 46 13.60 40.15 -2.99
C THR A 46 12.84 38.92 -3.49
N GLY A 47 12.11 38.27 -2.58
CA GLY A 47 10.69 37.94 -2.78
C GLY A 47 10.24 36.96 -3.87
N GLN A 48 11.12 36.35 -4.67
CA GLN A 48 10.71 35.32 -5.64
C GLN A 48 10.52 33.98 -4.93
N LYS A 49 9.32 33.82 -4.34
CA LYS A 49 8.81 32.53 -3.86
C LYS A 49 9.08 31.49 -4.95
N ARG A 50 9.94 30.53 -4.63
CA ARG A 50 10.25 29.32 -5.43
C ARG A 50 8.94 28.67 -5.86
N ARG A 51 8.44 29.01 -7.06
CA ARG A 51 7.28 28.33 -7.64
C ARG A 51 7.80 26.99 -8.16
N GLY A 52 7.81 25.98 -7.28
CA GLY A 52 8.13 24.61 -7.66
C GLY A 52 7.19 24.12 -8.76
N LEU A 53 7.70 23.25 -9.64
CA LEU A 53 6.93 22.61 -10.70
C LEU A 53 5.65 21.97 -10.13
N VAL A 54 4.48 22.52 -10.45
CA VAL A 54 3.19 21.93 -10.09
C VAL A 54 2.82 20.91 -11.16
N VAL A 55 3.15 19.64 -10.93
CA VAL A 55 2.68 18.55 -11.80
C VAL A 55 1.17 18.39 -11.61
N ARG A 56 0.39 18.94 -12.56
CA ARG A 56 -1.03 18.64 -12.69
C ARG A 56 -1.18 17.21 -13.21
N ALA A 57 -1.49 16.27 -12.33
CA ALA A 57 -1.81 14.91 -12.75
C ALA A 57 -3.13 14.92 -13.56
N GLY A 58 -3.09 14.39 -14.79
CA GLY A 58 -4.27 14.16 -15.63
C GLY A 58 -5.10 12.98 -15.12
N LYS A 59 -4.93 11.81 -15.72
CA LYS A 59 -5.60 10.57 -15.28
C LYS A 59 -4.87 9.98 -14.08
N ALA A 60 -5.64 9.48 -13.10
CA ALA A 60 -5.04 8.91 -11.90
C ALA A 60 -4.25 7.63 -12.21
N ALA A 61 -3.12 7.44 -11.51
CA ALA A 61 -2.28 6.26 -11.67
C ALA A 61 -3.03 4.95 -11.38
N LEU A 62 -2.69 3.88 -12.10
CA LEU A 62 -3.37 2.57 -12.05
C LEU A 62 -3.42 1.99 -10.63
N CYS A 63 -2.30 2.02 -9.90
CA CYS A 63 -2.17 1.39 -8.58
C CYS A 63 -2.87 2.17 -7.44
N GLN A 64 -3.56 3.27 -7.74
CA GLN A 64 -4.30 4.06 -6.76
C GLN A 64 -5.69 3.46 -6.53
N THR A 65 -5.75 2.29 -5.91
CA THR A 65 -7.03 1.60 -5.59
C THR A 65 -7.64 2.11 -4.28
N LYS A 66 -6.80 2.48 -3.31
CA LYS A 66 -7.24 3.12 -2.07
C LYS A 66 -7.36 4.62 -2.26
N ARG A 67 -8.59 5.11 -2.38
CA ARG A 67 -8.91 6.55 -2.47
C ARG A 67 -9.37 7.13 -1.13
N SER A 68 -9.52 8.46 -1.06
CA SER A 68 -10.07 9.22 0.08
C SER A 68 -11.59 9.05 0.24
N ARG A 69 -12.05 7.79 0.34
CA ARG A 69 -13.47 7.47 0.53
C ARG A 69 -13.93 7.80 1.96
N SER A 70 -15.16 8.30 2.08
CA SER A 70 -15.77 8.62 3.38
C SER A 70 -15.74 7.43 4.35
N ARG A 71 -15.33 7.69 5.60
CA ARG A 71 -15.27 6.69 6.67
C ARG A 71 -16.65 6.10 6.99
N LYS A 72 -17.71 6.90 6.86
CA LYS A 72 -19.11 6.46 7.02
C LYS A 72 -19.48 5.37 6.02
N SER A 73 -19.06 5.50 4.76
CA SER A 73 -19.28 4.47 3.73
C SER A 73 -18.52 3.19 4.07
N LEU A 74 -17.25 3.30 4.46
CA LEU A 74 -16.43 2.13 4.82
C LEU A 74 -17.00 1.37 6.04
N ALA A 75 -17.53 2.09 7.03
CA ALA A 75 -18.18 1.49 8.19
C ALA A 75 -19.48 0.76 7.86
N ARG A 76 -20.21 1.22 6.85
CA ARG A 76 -21.41 0.52 6.37
C ARG A 76 -21.07 -0.77 5.63
N THR A 77 -19.91 -0.84 4.96
CA THR A 77 -19.46 -2.03 4.19
C THR A 77 -18.66 -3.03 5.02
N HIS A 78 -17.90 -2.56 6.03
CA HIS A 78 -16.97 -3.43 6.76
C HIS A 78 -17.03 -3.28 8.28
N GLY A 79 -17.87 -2.38 8.80
CA GLY A 79 -17.94 -2.02 10.21
C GLY A 79 -18.49 -3.12 11.12
N PHE A 80 -18.33 -2.90 12.43
CA PHE A 80 -18.71 -3.88 13.45
C PHE A 80 -20.19 -4.28 13.40
N ARG A 81 -21.09 -3.30 13.28
CA ARG A 81 -22.54 -3.54 13.21
C ARG A 81 -22.92 -4.44 12.03
N LEU A 82 -22.28 -4.26 10.87
CA LEU A 82 -22.50 -5.13 9.72
C LEU A 82 -22.04 -6.56 10.01
N ARG A 83 -20.88 -6.74 10.65
CA ARG A 83 -20.37 -8.07 11.05
C ARG A 83 -21.30 -8.77 12.04
N MET A 84 -21.94 -8.04 12.94
CA MET A 84 -22.87 -8.64 13.90
C MET A 84 -24.20 -9.06 13.27
N ARG A 85 -24.61 -8.45 12.15
CA ARG A 85 -25.87 -8.76 11.45
C ARG A 85 -25.87 -10.17 10.87
N THR A 86 -24.79 -10.61 10.23
CA THR A 86 -24.74 -11.90 9.53
C THR A 86 -24.06 -13.02 10.34
N THR A 87 -24.41 -14.27 10.05
CA THR A 87 -23.78 -15.46 10.66
C THR A 87 -22.29 -15.54 10.31
N SER A 88 -21.94 -15.36 9.04
CA SER A 88 -20.55 -15.34 8.55
C SER A 88 -19.71 -14.20 9.16
N GLY A 89 -20.34 -13.06 9.42
CA GLY A 89 -19.72 -11.93 10.11
C GLY A 89 -19.38 -12.26 11.56
N ARG A 90 -20.32 -12.87 12.30
CA ARG A 90 -20.09 -13.34 13.68
C ARG A 90 -18.97 -14.40 13.74
N ALA A 91 -18.94 -15.35 12.80
CA ALA A 91 -17.86 -16.34 12.70
C ALA A 91 -16.48 -15.68 12.45
N THR A 92 -16.44 -14.62 11.65
CA THR A 92 -15.20 -13.84 11.44
C THR A 92 -14.71 -13.19 12.72
N ILE A 93 -15.61 -12.59 13.51
CA ILE A 93 -15.25 -12.00 14.80
C ILE A 93 -14.75 -13.07 15.78
N LYS A 94 -15.38 -14.25 15.83
CA LYS A 94 -14.91 -15.39 16.64
C LYS A 94 -13.47 -15.78 16.29
N ARG A 95 -13.15 -15.95 15.00
CA ARG A 95 -11.77 -16.24 14.54
C ARG A 95 -10.77 -15.15 14.94
N ARG A 96 -11.17 -13.88 14.85
CA ARG A 96 -10.29 -12.75 15.22
C ARG A 96 -10.01 -12.68 16.72
N ARG A 97 -11.00 -12.99 17.55
CA ARG A 97 -10.84 -13.11 19.01
C ARG A 97 -9.97 -14.30 19.40
N ALA A 98 -10.18 -15.47 18.79
CA ALA A 98 -9.33 -16.64 19.03
C ALA A 98 -7.86 -16.38 18.69
N LYS A 99 -7.59 -15.57 17.66
CA LYS A 99 -6.23 -15.10 17.33
C LYS A 99 -5.69 -14.04 18.31
N GLY A 100 -6.51 -13.48 19.20
CA GLY A 100 -6.11 -12.40 20.11
C GLY A 100 -5.95 -11.04 19.42
N ARG A 101 -6.66 -10.78 18.31
CA ARG A 101 -6.55 -9.47 17.63
C ARG A 101 -7.21 -8.37 18.46
N TRP A 102 -6.40 -7.43 18.96
CA TRP A 102 -6.86 -6.20 19.65
C TRP A 102 -7.97 -5.47 18.88
N ASN A 103 -7.70 -5.08 17.63
CA ASN A 103 -8.71 -4.41 16.81
C ASN A 103 -9.52 -5.45 16.02
N LEU A 104 -10.78 -5.68 16.41
CA LEU A 104 -11.65 -6.64 15.72
C LEU A 104 -12.17 -6.13 14.37
N CYS A 105 -12.43 -4.83 14.24
CA CYS A 105 -13.00 -4.24 13.03
C CYS A 105 -12.39 -2.86 12.75
N PRO A 106 -11.37 -2.76 11.89
CA PRO A 106 -10.60 -1.54 11.70
C PRO A 106 -11.34 -0.42 10.96
N LYS A 107 -12.48 -0.73 10.32
CA LYS A 107 -13.27 0.25 9.55
C LYS A 107 -14.54 0.71 10.27
N SER A 108 -14.64 0.49 11.59
CA SER A 108 -15.74 1.06 12.37
C SER A 108 -15.64 2.59 12.45
N ASN A 109 -16.78 3.27 12.46
CA ASN A 109 -16.89 4.73 12.60
C ASN A 109 -17.92 5.05 13.71
N PRO A 110 -17.62 5.97 14.65
CA PRO A 110 -18.62 6.44 15.58
C PRO A 110 -19.69 7.28 14.84
N SER A 111 -20.85 7.46 15.45
CA SER A 111 -21.92 8.32 14.92
C SER A 111 -21.74 9.80 15.25
N SER A 112 -20.88 10.12 16.23
CA SER A 112 -20.66 11.47 16.76
C SER A 112 -19.20 11.65 17.23
N GLY A 113 -18.83 12.88 17.57
CA GLY A 113 -17.52 13.25 18.10
C GLY A 113 -16.47 13.56 17.02
N LYS A 114 -15.20 13.68 17.44
CA LYS A 114 -14.07 14.10 16.57
C LYS A 114 -13.87 13.22 15.32
N ARG A 115 -14.39 11.99 15.37
CA ARG A 115 -14.28 10.99 14.30
C ARG A 115 -15.64 10.70 13.65
N ALA A 116 -16.69 11.50 13.84
CA ALA A 116 -17.92 11.37 13.05
C ALA A 116 -17.62 11.50 11.55
#